data_AF-A0A933MKL2-F1
#
_entry.id   AF-A0A933MKL2-F1
#
_cell.length_a   1.000
_cell.length_b   1.000
_cell.length_c   1.000
_cell.angle_alpha   90.00
_cell.angle_beta   90.00
_cell.angle_gamma   90.00
#
_symmetry.space_group_name_H-M   'P 1'
#
loop_
_entity.id
_entity.type
_entity.pdbx_description
1 polymer ?
#
loop_
_entity_poly.entity_id
_entity_poly.type
_entity_poly.pdbx_seq_one_letter_code
_entity_poly.pdbx_strand_id
1 'polypeptide(L)'
;MSENLLPGPHKDISELFGYPARDRSPDVMRLRRLRICPFLRDKCTKVDHRGNRTGVCSVFNPNEGVETIICPNRLYFDNYRVLREVIEDAFGPDFTLIRPEEVGTAAHDGKKVVALGHNFGREVRVPLPVSSARKRTGFFYTDWVLAQITGAGDLGNYVGVEVQSIDITGASSSVTSGRPWGSERTRGG
;
A
#
# COMPACT_ATOMS: atom_id res chain seq x y z
N MET A 1 38.14 -3.02 15.69
CA MET A 1 36.77 -2.74 16.17
C MET A 1 35.82 -3.33 15.16
N SER A 2 35.20 -4.47 15.46
CA SER A 2 34.30 -5.17 14.53
C SER A 2 32.96 -4.46 14.47
N GLU A 3 32.63 -3.88 13.32
CA GLU A 3 31.28 -3.43 13.01
C GLU A 3 30.33 -4.63 13.10
N ASN A 4 29.43 -4.61 14.08
CA ASN A 4 28.31 -5.55 14.15
C ASN A 4 27.36 -5.26 12.98
N LEU A 5 27.68 -5.81 11.81
CA LEU A 5 26.77 -5.84 10.67
C LEU A 5 25.52 -6.62 11.10
N LEU A 6 24.38 -5.94 11.12
CA LEU A 6 23.07 -6.57 11.23
C LEU A 6 22.99 -7.69 10.17
N PRO A 7 22.46 -8.88 10.53
CA PRO A 7 22.32 -9.97 9.57
C PRO A 7 21.54 -9.47 8.35
N GLY A 8 22.06 -9.79 7.16
CA GLY A 8 21.42 -9.42 5.90
C GLY A 8 20.02 -10.04 5.77
N PRO A 9 19.11 -9.41 5.01
CA PRO A 9 17.79 -9.97 4.77
C PRO A 9 17.88 -11.31 4.05
N HIS A 10 16.86 -12.16 4.23
CA HIS A 10 16.77 -13.46 3.56
C HIS A 10 16.87 -13.27 2.04
N LYS A 11 17.43 -14.27 1.33
CA LYS A 11 17.67 -14.23 -0.13
C LYS A 11 16.44 -13.92 -0.98
N ASP A 12 15.25 -14.09 -0.41
CA ASP A 12 13.96 -13.95 -1.08
C ASP A 12 13.26 -12.62 -0.74
N ILE A 13 13.88 -11.71 0.03
CA ILE A 13 13.37 -10.35 0.21
C ILE A 13 14.01 -9.41 -0.80
N SER A 14 13.18 -8.78 -1.62
CA SER A 14 13.62 -7.80 -2.61
C SER A 14 13.65 -6.39 -2.02
N GLU A 15 12.58 -5.96 -1.33
CA GLU A 15 12.49 -4.63 -0.72
C GLU A 15 12.21 -4.70 0.80
N LEU A 16 13.01 -3.92 1.55
CA LEU A 16 12.87 -3.76 2.99
C LEU A 16 12.80 -2.26 3.36
N PHE A 17 11.67 -1.87 3.92
CA PHE A 17 11.24 -0.49 4.19
C PHE A 17 11.27 0.39 2.92
N GLY A 18 10.84 -0.16 1.79
CA GLY A 18 10.72 0.54 0.51
C GLY A 18 12.03 0.77 -0.24
N TYR A 19 13.14 0.15 0.20
CA TYR A 19 14.44 0.18 -0.46
C TYR A 19 14.92 -1.23 -0.74
N PRO A 20 15.82 -1.45 -1.73
CA PRO A 20 16.41 -2.76 -1.98
C PRO A 20 16.96 -3.35 -0.69
N ALA A 21 16.67 -4.63 -0.43
CA ALA A 21 16.97 -5.26 0.85
C ALA A 21 18.47 -5.20 1.19
N ARG A 22 19.33 -5.20 0.16
CA ARG A 22 20.79 -5.11 0.27
C ARG A 22 21.35 -3.69 0.41
N ASP A 23 20.54 -2.65 0.24
CA ASP A 23 20.96 -1.26 0.43
C ASP A 23 21.37 -1.04 1.90
N ARG A 24 22.58 -0.55 2.12
CA ARG A 24 23.15 -0.25 3.45
C ARG A 24 23.55 1.21 3.62
N SER A 25 23.05 2.10 2.76
CA SER A 25 23.29 3.53 2.89
C SER A 25 22.85 4.03 4.29
N PRO A 26 23.56 5.02 4.88
CA PRO A 26 23.26 5.50 6.23
C PRO A 26 21.80 5.91 6.44
N ASP A 27 21.20 6.58 5.45
CA ASP A 27 19.81 7.01 5.51
C ASP A 27 18.82 5.85 5.51
N VAL A 28 19.04 4.84 4.65
CA VAL A 28 18.20 3.64 4.62
C VAL A 28 18.31 2.87 5.93
N MET A 29 19.53 2.72 6.45
CA MET A 29 19.75 2.07 7.75
C MET A 29 19.06 2.82 8.89
N ARG A 30 19.07 4.16 8.87
CA ARG A 30 18.33 4.99 9.82
C ARG A 30 16.82 4.78 9.73
N LEU A 31 16.25 4.77 8.53
CA LEU A 31 14.82 4.52 8.31
C LEU A 31 14.40 3.14 8.81
N ARG A 32 15.21 2.10 8.54
CA ARG A 32 14.99 0.74 9.03
C ARG A 32 15.02 0.65 10.55
N ARG A 33 16.02 1.28 11.19
CA ARG A 33 16.11 1.36 12.65
C ARG A 33 14.90 2.05 13.26
N LEU A 34 14.43 3.12 12.62
CA LEU A 34 13.25 3.86 13.05
C LEU A 34 11.94 3.21 12.61
N ARG A 35 11.98 2.13 11.83
CA ARG A 35 10.82 1.40 11.29
C ARG A 35 9.86 2.30 10.50
N ILE A 36 10.40 3.25 9.74
CA ILE A 36 9.63 4.23 8.95
C ILE A 36 9.32 3.64 7.57
N CYS A 37 8.05 3.72 7.18
CA CYS A 37 7.60 3.43 5.82
C CYS A 37 7.73 4.70 4.97
N PRO A 38 8.52 4.68 3.89
CA PRO A 38 8.69 5.87 3.05
C PRO A 38 7.40 6.27 2.32
N PHE A 39 6.50 5.30 2.06
CA PHE A 39 5.23 5.55 1.37
C PHE A 39 4.21 6.26 2.26
N LEU A 40 4.22 5.97 3.57
CA LEU A 40 3.34 6.63 4.54
C LEU A 40 3.97 7.88 5.17
N ARG A 41 5.30 8.03 5.06
CA ARG A 41 6.09 9.01 5.82
C ARG A 41 5.88 8.90 7.33
N ASP A 42 5.53 7.71 7.80
CA ASP A 42 5.26 7.37 9.19
C ASP A 42 5.68 5.91 9.47
N LYS A 43 5.48 5.42 10.68
CA LYS A 43 5.78 4.05 11.10
C LYS A 43 5.09 3.02 10.22
N CYS A 44 5.84 2.01 9.78
CA CYS A 44 5.33 0.95 8.90
C CYS A 44 4.20 0.15 9.56
N THR A 45 2.99 0.17 9.00
CA THR A 45 1.81 -0.49 9.58
C THR A 45 1.84 -2.02 9.51
N LYS A 46 2.66 -2.61 8.63
CA LYS A 46 2.79 -4.07 8.50
C LYS A 46 3.54 -4.66 9.69
N VAL A 47 2.83 -5.45 10.50
CA VAL A 47 3.36 -6.09 11.70
C VAL A 47 3.35 -7.61 11.57
N ASP A 48 4.24 -8.28 12.30
CA ASP A 48 4.18 -9.72 12.50
C ASP A 48 3.19 -10.10 13.62
N HIS A 49 3.04 -11.40 13.87
CA HIS A 49 2.22 -11.96 14.93
C HIS A 49 2.61 -11.49 16.35
N ARG A 50 3.78 -10.88 16.53
CA ARG A 50 4.27 -10.33 17.80
C ARG A 50 4.12 -8.80 17.86
N GLY A 51 3.53 -8.18 16.85
CA GLY A 51 3.40 -6.73 16.75
C GLY A 51 4.67 -6.00 16.29
N ASN A 52 5.72 -6.71 15.85
CA ASN A 52 6.91 -6.06 15.32
C ASN A 52 6.69 -5.63 13.88
N ARG A 53 7.07 -4.38 13.55
CA ARG A 53 6.98 -3.86 12.20
C ARG A 53 8.01 -4.55 11.31
N THR A 54 7.55 -5.23 10.27
CA THR A 54 8.40 -6.11 9.44
C THR A 54 9.09 -5.35 8.32
N GLY A 55 8.42 -4.36 7.74
CA GLY A 55 8.95 -3.55 6.63
C GLY A 55 9.13 -4.33 5.32
N VAL A 56 8.62 -5.55 5.19
CA VAL A 56 8.78 -6.35 3.95
C VAL A 56 7.77 -5.88 2.91
N CYS A 57 8.27 -5.18 1.89
CA CYS A 57 7.47 -4.53 0.85
C CYS A 57 7.27 -5.43 -0.37
N SER A 58 8.32 -6.12 -0.82
CA SER A 58 8.29 -7.09 -1.91
C SER A 58 9.20 -8.29 -1.61
N VAL A 59 8.91 -9.40 -2.26
CA VAL A 59 9.66 -10.66 -2.18
C VAL A 59 9.96 -11.20 -3.57
N PHE A 60 11.02 -11.97 -3.70
CA PHE A 60 11.37 -12.69 -4.91
C PHE A 60 10.97 -14.15 -4.74
N ASN A 61 10.19 -14.68 -5.68
CA ASN A 61 9.92 -16.11 -5.77
C ASN A 61 10.99 -16.76 -6.68
N PRO A 62 11.98 -17.49 -6.13
CA PRO A 62 13.04 -18.08 -6.95
C PRO A 62 12.54 -19.22 -7.85
N ASN A 63 11.40 -19.84 -7.53
CA ASN A 63 10.83 -20.92 -8.34
C ASN A 63 10.17 -20.38 -9.61
N GLU A 64 9.56 -19.20 -9.53
CA GLU A 64 8.88 -18.54 -10.66
C GLU A 64 9.75 -17.47 -11.31
N GLY A 65 10.83 -17.05 -10.65
CA GLY A 65 11.68 -15.94 -11.10
C GLY A 65 11.00 -14.58 -11.04
N VAL A 66 9.95 -14.42 -10.22
CA VAL A 66 9.09 -13.23 -10.19
C VAL A 66 9.30 -12.45 -8.89
N GLU A 67 9.38 -11.13 -8.98
CA GLU A 67 9.26 -10.24 -7.85
C GLU A 67 7.80 -9.83 -7.62
N THR A 68 7.33 -9.97 -6.39
CA THR A 68 5.94 -9.73 -6.01
C THR A 68 5.85 -8.69 -4.91
N ILE A 69 5.06 -7.64 -5.13
CA ILE A 69 4.68 -6.67 -4.10
C ILE A 69 3.68 -7.33 -3.14
N ILE A 70 4.02 -7.32 -1.85
CA ILE A 70 3.21 -7.95 -0.78
C ILE A 70 2.76 -6.94 0.28
N CYS A 71 2.90 -5.64 -0.01
CA CYS A 71 2.50 -4.56 0.87
C CYS A 71 1.62 -3.59 0.08
N PRO A 72 0.37 -3.34 0.49
CA PRO A 72 -0.51 -2.44 -0.25
C PRO A 72 0.04 -1.01 -0.25
N ASN A 73 0.68 -0.57 0.84
CA ASN A 73 1.30 0.76 0.90
C ASN A 73 2.39 0.97 -0.16
N ARG A 74 3.04 -0.10 -0.65
CA ARG A 74 4.04 -0.03 -1.70
C ARG A 74 3.42 0.34 -3.06
N LEU A 75 2.13 0.07 -3.27
CA LEU A 75 1.41 0.41 -4.51
C LEU A 75 1.14 1.92 -4.62
N TYR A 76 1.17 2.64 -3.50
CA TYR A 76 1.03 4.11 -3.47
C TYR A 76 2.35 4.86 -3.75
N PHE A 77 3.39 4.16 -4.21
CA PHE A 77 4.64 4.79 -4.59
C PHE A 77 4.47 5.79 -5.74
N ASP A 78 5.50 6.60 -5.97
CA ASP A 78 5.54 7.59 -7.04
C ASP A 78 4.34 8.57 -7.00
N ASN A 79 4.06 9.08 -5.80
CA ASN A 79 2.98 10.02 -5.55
C ASN A 79 1.64 9.53 -6.13
N TYR A 80 1.22 8.32 -5.73
CA TYR A 80 -0.05 7.71 -6.13
C TYR A 80 -0.19 7.55 -7.66
N ARG A 81 0.89 7.18 -8.34
CA ARG A 81 0.87 6.94 -9.80
C ARG A 81 -0.24 5.99 -10.22
N VAL A 82 -0.45 4.91 -9.45
CA VAL A 82 -1.53 3.95 -9.70
C VAL A 82 -2.91 4.62 -9.76
N LEU A 83 -3.18 5.63 -8.92
CA LEU A 83 -4.46 6.34 -8.95
C LEU A 83 -4.57 7.20 -10.22
N ARG A 84 -3.47 7.80 -10.68
CA ARG A 84 -3.45 8.57 -11.93
C ARG A 84 -3.72 7.68 -13.15
N GLU A 85 -3.17 6.46 -13.17
CA GLU A 85 -3.44 5.48 -14.23
C GLU A 85 -4.92 5.04 -14.22
N VAL A 86 -5.51 4.81 -13.04
CA VAL A 86 -6.95 4.52 -12.94
C VAL A 86 -7.80 5.72 -13.37
N ILE A 87 -7.37 6.95 -13.07
CA ILE A 87 -8.08 8.16 -13.53
C ILE A 87 -8.10 8.24 -15.06
N GLU A 88 -6.95 7.99 -15.69
CA GLU A 88 -6.85 7.99 -17.14
C GLU A 88 -7.76 6.95 -17.78
N ASP A 89 -7.81 5.73 -17.23
CA ASP A 89 -8.68 4.65 -17.73
C ASP A 89 -10.17 4.94 -17.51
N ALA A 90 -10.54 5.45 -16.33
CA ALA A 90 -11.95 5.64 -15.97
C ALA A 90 -12.58 6.94 -16.49
N PHE A 91 -11.80 8.02 -16.59
CA PHE A 91 -12.30 9.36 -16.93
C PHE A 91 -11.69 9.92 -18.22
N GLY A 92 -10.46 9.50 -18.56
CA GLY A 92 -9.71 9.98 -19.72
C GLY A 92 -8.43 10.75 -19.35
N PRO A 93 -7.55 10.99 -20.33
CA PRO A 93 -6.18 11.52 -20.09
C PRO A 93 -6.13 12.98 -19.63
N ASP A 94 -7.20 13.73 -19.82
CA ASP A 94 -7.27 15.16 -19.51
C ASP A 94 -7.58 15.45 -18.03
N PHE A 95 -7.86 14.41 -17.24
CA PHE A 95 -8.28 14.56 -15.85
C PHE A 95 -7.08 14.69 -14.91
N THR A 96 -7.16 15.67 -14.00
CA THR A 96 -6.12 15.94 -13.01
C THR A 96 -6.57 15.50 -11.62
N LEU A 97 -5.73 14.70 -10.96
CA LEU A 97 -5.90 14.38 -9.54
C LEU A 97 -5.62 15.62 -8.68
N ILE A 98 -6.58 15.99 -7.84
CA ILE A 98 -6.46 17.03 -6.82
C ILE A 98 -6.69 16.44 -5.42
N ARG A 99 -6.15 17.11 -4.40
CA ARG A 99 -6.38 16.76 -2.99
C ARG A 99 -7.73 17.33 -2.51
N PRO A 100 -8.36 16.72 -1.48
CA PRO A 100 -9.64 17.22 -0.97
C PRO A 100 -9.61 18.68 -0.52
N GLU A 101 -8.51 19.16 0.04
CA GLU A 101 -8.32 20.55 0.46
C GLU A 101 -8.28 21.55 -0.72
N GLU A 102 -8.00 21.08 -1.94
CA GLU A 102 -7.92 21.92 -3.14
C GLU A 102 -9.29 22.10 -3.80
N VAL A 103 -10.31 21.30 -3.45
CA VAL A 103 -11.63 21.34 -4.12
C VAL A 103 -12.29 22.72 -4.02
N GLY A 104 -12.14 23.41 -2.90
CA GLY A 104 -12.76 24.72 -2.67
C GLY A 104 -12.08 25.89 -3.38
N THR A 105 -10.84 25.72 -3.85
CA THR A 105 -10.03 26.79 -4.47
C THR A 105 -9.62 26.49 -5.90
N ALA A 106 -9.68 25.23 -6.33
CA ALA A 106 -9.36 24.81 -7.68
C ALA A 106 -10.36 25.34 -8.70
N ALA A 107 -9.90 25.57 -9.92
CA ALA A 107 -10.78 25.86 -11.05
C ALA A 107 -11.69 24.64 -11.32
N HIS A 108 -12.99 24.87 -11.33
CA HIS A 108 -13.99 23.86 -11.68
C HIS A 108 -14.15 23.85 -13.20
N ASP A 109 -13.19 23.21 -13.87
CA ASP A 109 -13.16 23.03 -15.35
C ASP A 109 -13.82 21.72 -15.81
N GLY A 110 -14.38 20.94 -14.87
CA GLY A 110 -14.95 19.62 -15.13
C GLY A 110 -13.92 18.51 -15.31
N LYS A 111 -12.62 18.81 -15.21
CA LYS A 111 -11.49 17.89 -15.45
C LYS A 111 -10.70 17.60 -14.17
N LYS A 112 -11.31 17.80 -13.01
CA LYS A 112 -10.68 17.50 -11.71
C LYS A 112 -11.26 16.23 -11.13
N VAL A 113 -10.40 15.39 -10.56
CA VAL A 113 -10.78 14.22 -9.78
C VAL A 113 -10.19 14.35 -8.39
N VAL A 114 -11.00 14.17 -7.36
CA VAL A 114 -10.55 14.07 -5.98
C VAL A 114 -10.44 12.61 -5.56
N ALA A 115 -9.35 12.24 -4.91
CA ALA A 115 -9.19 10.92 -4.31
C ALA A 115 -9.57 10.95 -2.82
N LEU A 116 -10.58 10.17 -2.45
CA LEU A 116 -11.09 10.03 -1.10
C LEU A 116 -10.79 8.63 -0.60
N GLY A 117 -9.75 8.50 0.22
CA GLY A 117 -9.26 7.20 0.65
C GLY A 117 -8.01 7.35 1.50
N HIS A 118 -7.76 6.36 2.35
CA HIS A 118 -6.59 6.36 3.24
C HIS A 118 -6.38 7.73 3.94
N ASN A 119 -5.13 8.22 4.02
CA ASN A 119 -4.72 9.44 4.70
C ASN A 119 -4.91 10.71 3.84
N PHE A 120 -5.56 10.61 2.68
CA PHE A 120 -5.89 11.77 1.83
C PHE A 120 -7.20 12.45 2.28
N GLY A 121 -7.93 11.87 3.23
CA GLY A 121 -9.17 12.40 3.79
C GLY A 121 -9.72 11.51 4.91
N ARG A 122 -11.01 11.15 4.86
CA ARG A 122 -11.62 10.08 5.66
C ARG A 122 -12.14 9.00 4.71
N GLU A 123 -12.05 7.73 5.11
CA GLU A 123 -12.57 6.58 4.35
C GLU A 123 -14.06 6.77 4.04
N VAL A 124 -14.44 6.62 2.76
CA VAL A 124 -15.82 6.86 2.29
C VAL A 124 -16.66 5.61 2.57
N ARG A 125 -17.70 5.77 3.38
CA ARG A 125 -18.65 4.70 3.69
C ARG A 125 -19.77 4.69 2.67
N VAL A 126 -19.85 3.65 1.84
CA VAL A 126 -20.95 3.50 0.87
C VAL A 126 -22.04 2.61 1.49
N PRO A 127 -23.27 3.10 1.70
CA PRO A 127 -24.35 2.29 2.26
C PRO A 127 -24.79 1.21 1.27
N LEU A 128 -25.08 0.00 1.77
CA LEU A 128 -25.60 -1.08 0.93
C LEU A 128 -27.02 -0.74 0.43
N PRO A 129 -27.37 -1.12 -0.82
CA PRO A 129 -28.71 -0.95 -1.34
C PRO A 129 -29.75 -1.63 -0.45
N VAL A 130 -30.79 -0.90 -0.07
CA VAL A 130 -31.91 -1.45 0.69
C VAL A 130 -32.80 -2.21 -0.30
N SER A 131 -32.63 -3.53 -0.38
CA SER A 131 -33.57 -4.36 -1.14
C SER A 131 -34.83 -4.59 -0.30
N SER A 132 -36.01 -4.53 -0.95
CA SER A 132 -37.32 -4.82 -0.34
C SER A 132 -37.44 -6.21 0.31
N ALA A 133 -36.53 -7.14 -0.03
CA ALA A 133 -36.48 -8.50 0.50
C ALA A 133 -35.49 -8.70 1.66
N ARG A 134 -34.59 -7.76 1.96
CA ARG A 134 -33.62 -7.86 3.06
C ARG A 134 -33.35 -6.49 3.69
N LYS A 135 -33.73 -6.33 4.97
CA LYS A 135 -33.23 -5.29 5.88
C LYS A 135 -31.73 -5.50 6.20
N ARG A 136 -30.85 -5.58 5.20
CA ARG A 136 -29.40 -5.60 5.45
C ARG A 136 -28.92 -4.17 5.56
N THR A 137 -28.78 -3.69 6.80
CA THR A 137 -28.01 -2.49 7.12
C THR A 137 -26.51 -2.86 7.09
N GLY A 138 -25.72 -2.10 6.34
CA GLY A 138 -24.28 -2.32 6.25
C GLY A 138 -23.64 -1.33 5.28
N PHE A 139 -22.31 -1.23 5.33
CA PHE A 139 -21.51 -0.40 4.45
C PHE A 139 -20.54 -1.28 3.65
N PHE A 140 -20.27 -0.89 2.41
CA PHE A 140 -19.08 -1.34 1.69
C PHE A 140 -17.98 -0.30 1.90
N TYR A 141 -16.76 -0.80 2.07
CA TYR A 141 -15.54 -0.02 2.20
C TYR A 141 -14.72 -0.24 0.95
N THR A 142 -14.14 0.83 0.43
CA THR A 142 -13.19 0.77 -0.67
C THR A 142 -11.98 1.58 -0.24
N ASP A 143 -10.78 1.11 -0.59
CA ASP A 143 -9.55 1.83 -0.25
C ASP A 143 -9.57 3.28 -0.75
N TRP A 144 -10.14 3.50 -1.95
CA TRP A 144 -10.29 4.83 -2.55
C TRP A 144 -11.60 4.99 -3.29
N VAL A 145 -12.16 6.20 -3.22
CA VAL A 145 -13.16 6.71 -4.17
C VAL A 145 -12.52 7.83 -4.96
N LEU A 146 -12.48 7.67 -6.29
CA LEU A 146 -12.08 8.70 -7.23
C LEU A 146 -13.36 9.40 -7.71
N ALA A 147 -13.50 10.69 -7.42
CA ALA A 147 -14.71 11.44 -7.69
C ALA A 147 -14.42 12.66 -8.58
N GLN A 148 -15.10 12.77 -9.71
CA GLN A 148 -15.03 13.93 -10.58
C GLN A 148 -15.69 15.15 -9.92
N ILE A 149 -15.05 16.31 -10.04
CA ILE A 149 -15.66 17.61 -9.77
C ILE A 149 -16.08 18.22 -11.10
N THR A 150 -17.38 18.47 -11.25
CA THR A 150 -17.97 19.06 -12.46
C THR A 150 -17.60 20.54 -12.60
N GLY A 151 -17.93 21.15 -13.74
CA GLY A 151 -17.72 22.58 -13.96
C GLY A 151 -18.50 23.51 -13.01
N ALA A 152 -19.54 22.99 -12.36
CA ALA A 152 -20.33 23.71 -11.36
C ALA A 152 -19.76 23.56 -9.93
N GLY A 153 -18.74 22.73 -9.74
CA GLY A 153 -18.22 22.38 -8.42
C GLY A 153 -18.96 21.21 -7.74
N ASP A 154 -19.95 20.63 -8.41
CA ASP A 154 -20.72 19.49 -7.90
C ASP A 154 -20.01 18.16 -8.18
N LEU A 155 -20.42 17.12 -7.45
CA LEU A 155 -19.99 15.74 -7.67
C LEU A 155 -20.51 15.21 -9.02
N GLY A 156 -19.60 14.74 -9.87
CA GLY A 156 -19.89 14.06 -11.13
C GLY A 156 -19.81 12.54 -11.02
N ASN A 157 -19.17 11.92 -12.01
CA ASN A 157 -18.92 10.47 -12.00
C ASN A 157 -17.92 10.08 -10.90
N TYR A 158 -18.01 8.85 -10.41
CA TYR A 158 -17.07 8.31 -9.43
C TYR A 158 -16.79 6.83 -9.65
N VAL A 159 -15.60 6.40 -9.22
CA VAL A 159 -15.14 5.01 -9.29
C VAL A 159 -14.54 4.61 -7.93
N GLY A 160 -14.89 3.42 -7.46
CA GLY A 160 -14.23 2.79 -6.31
C GLY A 160 -12.98 2.04 -6.76
N VAL A 161 -11.90 2.14 -5.98
CA VAL A 161 -10.63 1.44 -6.23
C VAL A 161 -10.26 0.64 -4.99
N GLU A 162 -10.10 -0.65 -5.17
CA GLU A 162 -9.68 -1.57 -4.14
C GLU A 162 -8.27 -2.08 -4.44
N VAL A 163 -7.38 -1.95 -3.47
CA VAL A 163 -5.96 -2.23 -3.57
C VAL A 163 -5.62 -3.45 -2.74
N GLN A 164 -5.47 -4.58 -3.42
CA GLN A 164 -5.12 -5.85 -2.78
C GLN A 164 -3.67 -6.23 -3.10
N SER A 165 -2.91 -6.58 -2.08
CA SER A 165 -1.60 -7.24 -2.25
C SER A 165 -1.71 -8.72 -1.94
N ILE A 166 -0.75 -9.50 -2.40
CA ILE A 166 -0.71 -10.94 -2.12
C ILE A 166 -0.16 -11.17 -0.71
N ASP A 167 -0.88 -11.98 0.07
CA ASP A 167 -0.36 -12.56 1.29
C ASP A 167 0.53 -13.76 0.97
N ILE A 168 1.68 -13.85 1.64
CA ILE A 168 2.57 -15.00 1.53
C ILE A 168 2.29 -16.01 2.64
N THR A 169 2.43 -17.30 2.35
CA THR A 169 2.35 -18.36 3.36
C THR A 169 3.67 -18.43 4.15
N GLY A 170 3.62 -18.23 5.47
CA GLY A 170 4.79 -18.28 6.36
C GLY A 170 5.11 -16.93 7.03
N ALA A 171 5.79 -16.98 8.19
CA ALA A 171 6.00 -15.79 9.02
C ALA A 171 7.26 -15.01 8.59
N SER A 172 7.10 -13.77 8.13
CA SER A 172 8.24 -12.85 7.86
C SER A 172 9.04 -12.48 9.12
N SER A 173 8.54 -12.81 10.32
CA SER A 173 9.21 -12.58 11.62
C SER A 173 10.52 -13.35 11.80
N SER A 174 10.69 -14.50 11.14
CA SER A 174 11.96 -15.24 11.15
C SER A 174 13.06 -14.49 10.40
N VAL A 175 12.68 -13.63 9.45
CA VAL A 175 13.62 -12.94 8.57
C VAL A 175 14.29 -11.75 9.26
N THR A 176 13.59 -11.05 10.16
CA THR A 176 14.22 -10.01 11.00
C THR A 176 15.04 -10.59 12.15
N SER A 177 14.90 -11.88 12.44
CA SER A 177 15.63 -12.58 13.51
C SER A 177 16.76 -13.50 12.99
N GLY A 178 17.04 -13.48 11.68
CA GLY A 178 18.13 -14.25 11.08
C GLY A 178 17.91 -15.76 11.01
N ARG A 179 16.67 -16.26 11.17
CA ARG A 179 16.39 -17.70 10.98
C ARG A 179 16.06 -18.00 9.51
N PRO A 180 16.59 -19.09 8.94
CA PRO A 180 16.28 -19.51 7.57
C PRO A 180 14.78 -19.73 7.36
N TRP A 181 14.28 -19.29 6.21
CA TRP A 181 12.96 -19.63 5.72
C TRP A 181 12.97 -21.09 5.23
N GLY A 182 12.02 -21.90 5.70
CA GLY A 182 11.84 -23.26 5.18
C GLY A 182 12.75 -24.34 5.77
N SER A 183 13.04 -24.33 7.08
CA SER A 183 13.50 -25.58 7.71
C SER A 183 12.31 -26.54 7.82
N GLU A 184 12.17 -27.39 6.82
CA GLU A 184 11.37 -28.59 6.88
C GLU A 184 11.72 -29.32 8.18
N ARG A 185 10.71 -29.58 9.01
CA ARG A 185 10.87 -30.44 10.18
C ARG A 185 11.13 -31.83 9.62
N THR A 186 12.40 -32.21 9.51
CA THR A 186 12.78 -33.61 9.43
C THR A 186 12.18 -34.28 10.67
N ARG A 187 11.11 -35.05 10.48
CA ARG A 187 10.62 -35.98 11.49
C ARG A 187 11.77 -36.96 11.75
N GLY A 188 12.39 -36.85 12.92
CA GLY A 188 13.36 -37.83 13.38
C GLY A 188 12.69 -39.19 13.52
N GLY A 189 13.36 -40.21 12.98
CA GLY A 189 13.23 -41.59 13.46
C GLY A 189 14.03 -41.80 14.73
#